data_AF-A0A7C6S2M1-F1
#
_entry.id   AF-A0A7C6S2M1-F1
#
_cell.length_a   1.000
_cell.length_b   1.000
_cell.length_c   1.000
_cell.angle_alpha   90.00
_cell.angle_beta   90.00
_cell.angle_gamma   90.00
#
_symmetry.space_group_name_H-M   'P 1'
#
loop_
_entity.id
_entity.type
_entity.pdbx_description
1 polymer ?
#
loop_
_entity_poly.entity_id
_entity_poly.type
_entity_poly.pdbx_seq_one_letter_code
_entity_poly.pdbx_strand_id
1 'polypeptide(L)' 'DCDMILAPNLEAGNMFYKSLNFLGGASVAAVIMGAAVPIVLTSRADSESSKMHSIALAAAMD' A
#
# COMPACT_ATOMS: atom_id res chain seq x y z
N ASP A 1 4.16 -20.01 -7.19
CA ASP A 1 3.42 -19.07 -6.33
C ASP A 1 3.51 -17.67 -6.89
N CYS A 2 2.65 -16.76 -6.43
CA CYS A 2 2.51 -15.43 -6.99
C CYS A 2 3.05 -14.40 -5.99
N ASP A 3 4.05 -13.62 -6.40
CA ASP A 3 4.66 -12.56 -5.59
C ASP A 3 4.09 -11.16 -5.90
N MET A 4 3.50 -10.97 -7.09
CA MET A 4 2.97 -9.68 -7.55
C MET A 4 1.63 -9.83 -8.26
N ILE A 5 0.66 -9.00 -7.87
CA ILE A 5 -0.67 -8.94 -8.49
C ILE A 5 -0.80 -7.60 -9.21
N LEU A 6 -0.99 -7.64 -10.53
CA LEU A 6 -1.36 -6.47 -11.32
C LEU A 6 -2.88 -6.35 -11.38
N ALA A 7 -3.42 -5.30 -10.76
CA ALA A 7 -4.84 -5.02 -10.84
C ALA A 7 -5.25 -4.59 -12.26
N PRO A 8 -6.43 -4.99 -12.77
CA PRO A 8 -6.87 -4.64 -14.11
C PRO A 8 -7.26 -3.15 -14.26
N ASN A 9 -7.59 -2.49 -13.16
CA ASN A 9 -7.91 -1.07 -13.09
C ASN A 9 -7.77 -0.56 -11.63
N LEU A 10 -7.95 0.74 -11.45
CA LEU A 10 -7.80 1.41 -10.16
C LEU A 10 -8.84 0.93 -9.14
N GLU A 11 -10.08 0.73 -9.58
CA GLU A 11 -11.20 0.31 -8.74
C GLU A 11 -10.94 -1.07 -8.14
N ALA A 12 -10.52 -2.03 -8.98
CA ALA A 12 -10.17 -3.38 -8.55
C ALA A 12 -8.98 -3.37 -7.59
N GLY A 13 -7.94 -2.57 -7.86
CA GLY A 13 -6.78 -2.43 -6.97
C GLY A 13 -7.14 -1.85 -5.61
N ASN A 14 -7.95 -0.77 -5.59
CA ASN A 14 -8.41 -0.14 -4.37
C ASN A 14 -9.36 -1.05 -3.56
N MET A 15 -10.27 -1.76 -4.23
CA MET A 15 -11.12 -2.76 -3.58
C MET A 15 -10.27 -3.85 -2.92
N PHE A 16 -9.31 -4.40 -3.65
CA PHE A 16 -8.41 -5.44 -3.14
C PHE A 16 -7.60 -4.96 -1.93
N TYR A 17 -6.95 -3.80 -2.04
CA TYR A 17 -6.18 -3.18 -0.93
C TYR A 17 -7.05 -2.98 0.32
N LYS A 18 -8.25 -2.42 0.15
CA LYS A 18 -9.18 -2.19 1.27
C LYS A 18 -9.72 -3.47 1.86
N SER A 19 -10.02 -4.48 1.05
CA SER A 19 -10.44 -5.79 1.56
C SER A 19 -9.35 -6.42 2.43
N LEU A 20 -8.08 -6.35 2.03
CA LEU A 20 -6.96 -6.84 2.85
C LEU A 20 -6.80 -6.06 4.16
N ASN A 21 -6.85 -4.73 4.08
CA ASN A 21 -6.66 -3.85 5.24
C ASN A 21 -7.80 -3.96 6.27
N PHE A 22 -9.06 -3.94 5.81
CA PHE A 22 -10.23 -3.86 6.70
C PHE A 22 -10.89 -5.20 7.03
N LEU A 23 -10.81 -6.19 6.14
CA LEU A 23 -11.49 -7.47 6.31
C LEU A 23 -10.50 -8.64 6.48
N GLY A 24 -9.36 -8.58 5.79
CA GLY A 24 -8.35 -9.63 5.79
C GLY A 24 -7.38 -9.58 6.97
N GLY A 25 -7.39 -8.51 7.78
CA GLY A 25 -6.47 -8.32 8.91
C GLY A 25 -4.99 -8.26 8.49
N ALA A 26 -4.72 -7.95 7.23
CA ALA A 26 -3.36 -7.90 6.71
C ALA A 26 -2.63 -6.64 7.20
N SER A 27 -1.34 -6.78 7.52
CA SER A 27 -0.44 -5.65 7.65
C SER A 27 -0.13 -5.10 6.26
N VAL A 28 -0.57 -3.87 5.99
CA VAL A 28 -0.40 -3.20 4.69
C VAL A 28 0.55 -2.01 4.79
N ALA A 29 1.21 -1.74 3.67
CA ALA A 29 2.03 -0.56 3.42
C ALA A 29 1.86 -0.14 1.96
N ALA A 30 1.91 1.16 1.66
CA ALA A 30 1.77 1.68 0.31
C ALA A 30 2.75 2.81 0.05
N VAL A 31 3.32 2.82 -1.16
CA VAL A 31 4.25 3.85 -1.62
C VAL A 31 4.06 4.06 -3.12
N ILE A 32 4.18 5.31 -3.57
CA ILE A 32 4.19 5.64 -4.99
C ILE A 32 5.63 5.60 -5.47
N MET A 33 5.85 4.84 -6.54
CA MET A 33 7.14 4.64 -7.21
C MET A 33 7.15 5.28 -8.60
N GLY A 34 8.34 5.45 -9.17
CA GLY A 34 8.56 6.00 -10.52
C GLY A 34 8.91 7.49 -10.56
N ALA A 35 8.83 8.19 -9.43
CA ALA A 35 9.44 9.52 -9.25
C ALA A 35 10.93 9.39 -8.88
N ALA A 36 11.61 10.52 -8.68
CA ALA A 36 13.02 10.55 -8.27
C ALA A 36 13.28 9.98 -6.87
N VAL A 37 12.25 9.97 -6.01
CA VAL A 37 12.27 9.40 -4.65
C VAL A 37 10.90 8.77 -4.35
N PRO A 38 10.82 7.78 -3.45
CA PRO A 38 9.54 7.19 -3.03
C PRO A 38 8.63 8.23 -2.36
N ILE A 39 7.32 8.18 -2.65
CA ILE A 39 6.34 9.12 -2.08
C ILE A 39 5.31 8.35 -1.25
N VAL A 40 5.22 8.68 0.04
CA VAL A 40 4.20 8.14 0.94
C VAL A 40 2.91 8.96 0.80
N LEU A 41 1.87 8.35 0.24
CA LEU A 41 0.53 8.95 0.13
C LEU A 41 -0.46 8.13 0.96
N THR A 42 -0.97 8.73 2.03
CA THR A 42 -1.86 8.03 2.98
C THR A 42 -3.34 8.33 2.69
N SER A 43 -4.21 7.37 3.01
CA SER A 43 -5.66 7.59 3.06
C SER A 43 -6.09 8.05 4.44
N ARG A 44 -7.13 8.88 4.50
CA ARG A 44 -7.81 9.21 5.77
C ARG A 44 -8.29 7.96 6.50
N ALA A 45 -8.67 6.92 5.76
CA ALA A 45 -9.19 5.68 6.32
C ALA A 45 -8.09 4.71 6.80
N ASP A 46 -6.81 4.98 6.51
CA ASP A 46 -5.72 4.10 6.93
C ASP A 46 -5.48 4.22 8.44
N SER A 47 -5.20 3.07 9.06
CA SER A 47 -4.76 2.98 10.45
C SER A 47 -3.40 3.65 10.64
N GLU A 48 -3.10 4.00 11.89
CA GLU A 48 -1.79 4.53 12.26
C GLU A 48 -0.65 3.56 11.92
N SER A 49 -0.85 2.25 12.12
CA SER A 49 0.12 1.22 11.76
C SER A 49 0.37 1.14 10.25
N SER A 50 -0.66 1.21 9.42
CA SER A 50 -0.51 1.22 7.95
C SER A 50 0.32 2.43 7.47
N LYS A 51 0.10 3.60 8.08
CA LYS A 51 0.90 4.81 7.79
C LYS A 51 2.35 4.64 8.20
N MET A 52 2.61 4.08 9.39
CA MET A 52 3.96 3.81 9.87
C MET A 52 4.69 2.79 8.99
N HIS A 53 4.03 1.69 8.60
CA HIS A 53 4.61 0.71 7.70
C HIS A 53 4.92 1.30 6.32
N SER A 54 4.07 2.21 5.82
CA SER A 54 4.32 2.92 4.56
C SER A 54 5.56 3.81 4.63
N ILE A 55 5.79 4.49 5.76
CA ILE A 55 7.02 5.26 6.00
C ILE A 55 8.24 4.33 6.05
N ALA A 56 8.14 3.23 6.80
CA ALA A 56 9.22 2.25 6.91
C ALA A 56 9.56 1.61 5.56
N LEU A 57 8.54 1.31 4.75
CA LEU A 57 8.72 0.81 3.38
C LEU A 57 9.47 1.82 2.54
N ALA A 58 9.04 3.09 2.51
CA ALA A 58 9.71 4.14 1.75
C ALA A 58 11.16 4.35 2.20
N ALA A 59 11.45 4.25 3.50
CA ALA A 59 12.81 4.37 4.04
C ALA A 59 13.71 3.16 3.72
N ALA A 60 13.14 2.00 3.44
CA ALA A 60 13.86 0.79 3.05
C ALA A 60 14.07 0.67 1.53
N MET A 61 13.55 1.62 0.75
CA MET A 61 13.73 1.70 -0.69
C MET A 61 14.89 2.67 -0.98
N ASP A 62 15.99 2.15 -1.50
CA ASP A 62 17.17 2.92 -1.95
C ASP A 62 16.87 3.78 -3.18
#